data_AF-A0A9Q3XCI2-F1
#
_entry.id   AF-A0A9Q3XCI2-F1
#
_cell.length_a   1.000
_cell.length_b   1.000
_cell.length_c   1.000
_cell.angle_alpha   90.00
_cell.angle_beta   90.00
_cell.angle_gamma   90.00
#
_symmetry.space_group_name_H-M   'P 1'
#
loop_
_entity.id
_entity.type
_entity.pdbx_description
1 polymer ?
#
loop_
_entity_poly.entity_id
_entity_poly.type
_entity_poly.pdbx_seq_one_letter_code
_entity_poly.pdbx_strand_id
1 'polypeptide(L)'
;MSGGQHHRRLAWITAGGLALALVFGISGVALPPGETLWHLIAAPEEDGGWKFETIDGVDVRKDGYSLGIRWGRIVGFHDGCNGCGFDDELPSGAPDRMLVCTLQACPERPNDILFGRFAYGSPEMEVNGERLILTLPGHRAELVRASRD
;
A
#
# COMPACT_ATOMS: atom_id res chain seq x y z
N MET A 1 -43.76 33.42 25.96
CA MET A 1 -42.78 32.34 26.24
C MET A 1 -42.21 31.85 24.90
N SER A 2 -41.13 32.45 24.40
CA SER A 2 -40.48 32.04 23.14
C SER A 2 -38.98 32.39 23.17
N GLY A 3 -38.23 31.71 24.04
CA GLY A 3 -36.78 31.94 24.22
C GLY A 3 -35.95 30.65 24.32
N GLY A 4 -36.54 29.52 24.71
CA GLY A 4 -35.81 28.27 24.94
C GLY A 4 -35.45 27.46 23.68
N GLN A 5 -36.07 27.76 22.53
CA GLN A 5 -35.93 26.93 21.33
C GLN A 5 -34.69 27.29 20.49
N HIS A 6 -34.22 28.54 20.59
CA HIS A 6 -33.07 29.04 19.83
C HIS A 6 -31.73 28.52 20.41
N HIS A 7 -31.61 28.47 21.74
CA HIS A 7 -30.38 28.00 22.41
C HIS A 7 -30.15 26.50 22.25
N ARG A 8 -31.21 25.69 22.17
CA ARG A 8 -31.11 24.24 21.92
C ARG A 8 -30.55 23.95 20.52
N ARG A 9 -31.02 24.66 19.49
CA ARG A 9 -30.53 24.48 18.11
C ARG A 9 -29.07 24.86 17.98
N LEU A 10 -28.65 25.95 18.64
CA LEU A 10 -27.25 26.38 18.65
C LEU A 10 -26.36 25.32 19.30
N ALA A 11 -26.76 24.77 20.44
CA ALA A 11 -26.03 23.72 21.15
C ALA A 11 -25.87 22.44 20.33
N TRP A 12 -26.91 22.01 19.59
CA TRP A 12 -26.82 20.86 18.69
C TRP A 12 -25.85 21.09 17.52
N ILE A 13 -25.84 22.30 16.96
CA ILE A 13 -24.90 22.67 15.89
C ILE A 13 -23.46 22.71 16.43
N THR A 14 -23.25 23.24 17.63
CA THR A 14 -21.91 23.31 18.23
C THR A 14 -21.40 21.92 18.62
N ALA A 15 -22.25 21.08 19.23
CA ALA A 15 -21.91 19.71 19.57
C ALA A 15 -21.65 18.86 18.31
N GLY A 16 -22.44 19.03 17.25
CA GLY A 16 -22.22 18.38 15.96
C GLY A 16 -20.90 18.81 15.30
N GLY A 17 -20.60 20.11 15.33
CA GLY A 17 -19.33 20.64 14.81
C GLY A 17 -18.10 20.14 15.59
N LEU A 18 -18.19 20.13 16.93
CA LEU A 18 -17.13 19.60 17.81
C LEU A 18 -16.94 18.09 17.62
N ALA A 19 -18.01 17.32 17.44
CA ALA A 19 -17.91 15.89 17.16
C ALA A 19 -17.21 15.61 15.82
N LEU A 20 -17.53 16.37 14.77
CA LEU A 20 -16.83 16.28 13.49
C LEU A 20 -15.33 16.61 13.65
N ALA A 21 -15.01 17.73 14.31
CA ALA A 21 -13.63 18.14 14.53
C ALA A 21 -12.83 17.11 15.35
N LEU A 22 -13.46 16.43 16.31
CA LEU A 22 -12.83 15.36 17.07
C LEU A 22 -12.53 14.14 16.20
N VAL A 23 -13.46 13.74 15.32
CA VAL A 23 -13.27 12.62 14.37
C VAL A 23 -12.13 12.93 13.39
N PHE A 24 -12.07 14.15 12.85
CA PHE A 24 -10.98 14.59 11.98
C PHE A 24 -9.63 14.74 12.72
N GLY A 25 -9.66 15.20 13.97
CA GLY A 25 -8.46 15.32 14.80
C GLY A 25 -7.86 13.97 15.20
N ILE A 26 -8.69 12.98 15.55
CA ILE A 26 -8.23 11.63 15.94
C ILE A 26 -7.70 10.86 14.73
N SER A 27 -8.32 11.02 13.56
CA SER A 27 -7.85 10.37 12.33
C SER A 27 -6.47 10.88 11.87
N GLY A 28 -6.09 12.12 12.17
CA GLY A 28 -4.74 12.61 11.86
C GLY A 28 -3.62 12.02 12.75
N VAL A 29 -3.94 11.54 13.95
CA VAL A 29 -2.95 11.09 14.95
C VAL A 29 -2.84 9.57 15.04
N ALA A 30 -3.92 8.84 14.72
CA ALA A 30 -3.96 7.39 14.85
C ALA A 30 -3.62 6.62 13.56
N LEU A 31 -3.50 7.31 12.42
CA LEU A 31 -3.24 6.67 11.13
C LEU A 31 -1.73 6.62 10.83
N PRO A 32 -1.22 5.49 10.31
CA PRO A 32 0.13 5.41 9.77
C PRO A 32 0.43 6.53 8.76
N PRO A 33 1.68 7.00 8.64
CA PRO A 33 2.04 7.99 7.63
C PRO A 33 1.59 7.52 6.24
N GLY A 34 0.76 8.31 5.57
CA GLY A 34 0.20 7.97 4.25
C GLY A 34 -1.15 7.23 4.26
N GLU A 35 -1.65 6.77 5.40
CA GLU A 35 -3.02 6.25 5.49
C GLU A 35 -4.01 7.39 5.77
N THR A 36 -5.06 7.51 4.95
CA THR A 36 -6.19 8.41 5.23
C THR A 36 -7.36 7.58 5.76
N LEU A 37 -8.29 8.22 6.48
CA LEU A 37 -9.52 7.55 6.93
C LEU A 37 -10.28 6.93 5.74
N TRP A 38 -10.17 7.55 4.56
CA TRP A 38 -10.74 7.04 3.32
C TRP A 38 -10.07 5.76 2.83
N HIS A 39 -8.75 5.65 2.99
CA HIS A 39 -8.01 4.45 2.64
C HIS A 39 -8.49 3.25 3.47
N LEU A 40 -8.73 3.43 4.77
CA LEU A 40 -9.24 2.33 5.62
C LEU A 40 -10.61 1.76 5.20
N ILE A 41 -11.43 2.57 4.54
CA ILE A 41 -12.82 2.20 4.21
C ILE A 41 -12.97 1.78 2.75
N ALA A 42 -12.12 2.31 1.86
CA ALA A 42 -12.26 2.15 0.42
C ALA A 42 -11.04 1.50 -0.27
N ALA A 43 -9.98 1.16 0.48
CA ALA A 43 -8.82 0.49 -0.10
C ALA A 43 -9.22 -0.85 -0.73
N PRO A 44 -8.71 -1.14 -1.94
CA PRO A 44 -8.79 -2.47 -2.54
C PRO A 44 -8.19 -3.56 -1.64
N GLU A 45 -8.64 -4.80 -1.81
CA GLU A 45 -8.19 -5.92 -0.97
C GLU A 45 -6.69 -6.23 -1.13
N GLU A 46 -6.14 -5.93 -2.31
CA GLU A 46 -4.72 -6.07 -2.64
C GLU A 46 -3.82 -5.04 -1.94
N ASP A 47 -4.37 -4.00 -1.29
CA ASP A 47 -3.56 -2.99 -0.63
C ASP A 47 -2.80 -3.57 0.58
N GLY A 48 -1.62 -3.01 0.82
CA GLY A 48 -0.71 -3.37 1.91
C GLY A 48 0.63 -3.92 1.46
N GLY A 49 1.37 -4.49 2.42
CA GLY A 49 2.67 -5.12 2.18
C GLY A 49 2.52 -6.61 1.85
N TRP A 50 3.27 -7.08 0.87
CA TRP A 50 3.25 -8.46 0.40
C TRP A 50 4.66 -9.01 0.24
N LYS A 51 4.92 -10.22 0.74
CA LYS A 51 6.21 -10.93 0.60
C LYS A 51 6.09 -12.02 -0.45
N PHE A 52 7.08 -12.15 -1.33
CA PHE A 52 7.07 -13.20 -2.33
C PHE A 52 7.33 -14.57 -1.71
N GLU A 53 6.51 -15.56 -2.08
CA GLU A 53 6.77 -16.97 -1.80
C GLU A 53 7.36 -17.67 -3.01
N THR A 54 6.74 -17.51 -4.18
CA THR A 54 7.22 -18.13 -5.42
C THR A 54 7.19 -17.18 -6.60
N ILE A 55 8.13 -17.34 -7.52
CA ILE A 55 8.14 -16.69 -8.84
C ILE A 55 8.42 -17.76 -9.89
N ASP A 56 7.52 -17.93 -10.86
CA ASP A 56 7.60 -18.95 -11.91
C ASP A 56 7.87 -20.37 -11.36
N GLY A 57 7.32 -20.67 -10.17
CA GLY A 57 7.50 -21.95 -9.47
C GLY A 57 8.80 -22.07 -8.65
N VAL A 58 9.67 -21.06 -8.67
CA VAL A 58 10.89 -21.00 -7.84
C VAL A 58 10.55 -20.45 -6.46
N ASP A 59 10.95 -21.14 -5.38
CA ASP A 59 10.82 -20.64 -4.00
C ASP A 59 11.83 -19.52 -3.75
N VAL A 60 11.31 -18.33 -3.43
CA VAL A 60 12.11 -17.10 -3.22
C VAL A 60 11.98 -16.56 -1.79
N ARG A 61 11.39 -17.32 -0.85
CA ARG A 61 11.11 -16.84 0.52
C ARG A 61 12.35 -16.37 1.28
N LYS A 62 13.51 -16.96 0.97
CA LYS A 62 14.79 -16.61 1.61
C LYS A 62 15.44 -15.35 1.03
N ASP A 63 14.98 -14.89 -0.11
CA ASP A 63 15.58 -13.75 -0.80
C ASP A 63 15.10 -12.42 -0.24
N GLY A 64 14.00 -12.40 0.53
CA GLY A 64 13.51 -11.19 1.20
C GLY A 64 12.82 -10.18 0.29
N TYR A 65 12.30 -10.64 -0.86
CA TYR A 65 11.54 -9.80 -1.78
C TYR A 65 10.16 -9.44 -1.23
N SER A 66 9.78 -8.17 -1.37
CA SER A 66 8.43 -7.71 -1.02
C SER A 66 7.97 -6.53 -1.88
N LEU A 67 6.66 -6.33 -1.98
CA LEU A 67 6.02 -5.16 -2.59
C LEU A 67 5.16 -4.41 -1.57
N GLY A 68 5.06 -3.10 -1.78
CA GLY A 68 3.99 -2.27 -1.23
C GLY A 68 2.96 -1.97 -2.30
N ILE A 69 1.69 -2.21 -2.01
CA ILE A 69 0.56 -1.91 -2.89
C ILE A 69 -0.36 -0.90 -2.22
N ARG A 70 -0.80 0.08 -3.00
CA ARG A 70 -1.73 1.12 -2.57
C ARG A 70 -2.62 1.51 -3.74
N TRP A 71 -3.93 1.55 -3.51
CA TRP A 71 -4.95 1.78 -4.53
C TRP A 71 -4.79 0.85 -5.75
N GLY A 72 -4.49 -0.43 -5.50
CA GLY A 72 -4.31 -1.43 -6.56
C GLY A 72 -3.06 -1.21 -7.42
N ARG A 73 -2.06 -0.47 -6.91
CA ARG A 73 -0.83 -0.14 -7.62
C ARG A 73 0.39 -0.44 -6.79
N ILE A 74 1.46 -0.91 -7.43
CA ILE A 74 2.78 -1.03 -6.80
C ILE A 74 3.33 0.38 -6.56
N VAL A 75 3.48 0.73 -5.28
CA VAL A 75 4.05 2.01 -4.82
C VAL A 75 5.49 1.87 -4.35
N GLY A 76 5.97 0.65 -4.17
CA GLY A 76 7.36 0.38 -3.81
C GLY A 76 7.63 -1.10 -3.69
N PHE A 77 8.89 -1.41 -3.49
CA PHE A 77 9.36 -2.78 -3.33
C PHE A 77 10.64 -2.83 -2.49
N HIS A 78 10.97 -4.02 -2.02
CA HIS A 78 12.24 -4.33 -1.39
C HIS A 78 12.85 -5.53 -2.11
N ASP A 79 14.07 -5.39 -2.62
CA ASP A 79 14.78 -6.46 -3.35
C ASP A 79 15.51 -7.43 -2.41
N GLY A 80 15.19 -7.39 -1.10
CA GLY A 80 15.89 -8.14 -0.06
C GLY A 80 17.17 -7.50 0.44
N CYS A 81 17.51 -6.30 -0.04
CA CYS A 81 18.63 -5.51 0.46
C CYS A 81 18.33 -4.01 0.42
N ASN A 82 17.84 -3.50 -0.70
CA ASN A 82 17.40 -2.14 -0.89
C ASN A 82 15.88 -2.03 -0.90
N GLY A 83 15.39 -0.96 -0.28
CA GLY A 83 14.01 -0.51 -0.42
C GLY A 83 13.93 0.56 -1.49
N CYS A 84 12.93 0.45 -2.36
CA CYS A 84 12.64 1.39 -3.42
C CYS A 84 11.18 1.84 -3.33
N GLY A 85 10.92 3.14 -3.55
CA GLY A 85 9.60 3.73 -3.59
C GLY A 85 9.42 4.51 -4.88
N PHE A 86 8.24 4.40 -5.47
CA PHE A 86 7.84 5.23 -6.60
C PHE A 86 7.12 6.49 -6.11
N ASP A 87 7.24 7.55 -6.89
CA ASP A 87 6.32 8.67 -6.79
C ASP A 87 4.88 8.17 -7.06
N ASP A 88 3.99 8.38 -6.09
CA ASP A 88 2.60 7.92 -6.13
C ASP A 88 1.64 8.92 -6.78
N GLU A 89 2.13 10.12 -7.14
CA GLU A 89 1.35 11.14 -7.87
C GLU A 89 1.22 10.80 -9.38
N LEU A 90 2.16 10.02 -9.91
CA LEU A 90 2.22 9.67 -11.34
C LEU A 90 1.76 8.22 -11.62
N PRO A 91 1.07 7.97 -12.74
CA PRO A 91 0.61 6.63 -13.09
C PRO A 91 1.80 5.69 -13.39
N SER A 92 1.59 4.38 -13.19
CA SER A 92 2.61 3.38 -13.52
C SER A 92 3.00 3.46 -15.00
N GLY A 93 4.31 3.42 -15.28
CA GLY A 93 4.86 3.54 -16.63
C GLY A 93 4.97 4.98 -17.16
N ALA A 94 4.59 6.01 -16.39
CA ALA A 94 4.83 7.39 -16.79
C ALA A 94 6.36 7.66 -16.93
N PRO A 95 6.81 8.33 -17.99
CA PRO A 95 8.23 8.52 -18.27
C PRO A 95 8.94 9.41 -17.24
N ASP A 96 8.19 10.23 -16.51
CA ASP A 96 8.63 11.14 -15.46
C ASP A 96 8.41 10.58 -14.04
N ARG A 97 7.90 9.34 -13.92
CA ARG A 97 7.72 8.70 -12.62
C ARG A 97 9.09 8.47 -11.97
N MET A 98 9.32 9.16 -10.86
CA MET A 98 10.56 9.01 -10.11
C MET A 98 10.55 7.72 -9.27
N LEU A 99 11.73 7.12 -9.17
CA LEU A 99 12.03 5.99 -8.30
C LEU A 99 13.14 6.41 -7.34
N VAL A 100 12.88 6.28 -6.04
CA VAL A 100 13.85 6.56 -4.98
C VAL A 100 14.20 5.26 -4.29
N CYS A 101 15.48 4.91 -4.26
CA CYS A 101 15.97 3.69 -3.62
C CYS A 101 17.04 3.99 -2.57
N THR A 102 17.13 3.13 -1.56
CA THR A 102 18.38 2.98 -0.81
C THR A 102 19.47 2.44 -1.74
N LEU A 103 20.73 2.79 -1.49
CA LEU A 103 21.86 2.43 -2.34
C LEU A 103 22.90 1.63 -1.54
N GLN A 104 22.46 0.56 -0.90
CA GLN A 104 23.36 -0.40 -0.27
C GLN A 104 24.00 -1.29 -1.34
N ALA A 105 25.26 -1.67 -1.10
CA ALA A 105 25.97 -2.63 -1.94
C ALA A 105 25.50 -4.04 -1.58
N CYS A 106 24.78 -4.69 -2.49
CA CYS A 106 24.13 -5.97 -2.25
C CYS A 106 24.82 -7.07 -3.09
N PRO A 107 25.00 -8.28 -2.54
CA PRO A 107 25.41 -9.42 -3.35
C PRO A 107 24.31 -9.75 -4.36
N GLU A 108 24.70 -9.99 -5.62
CA GLU A 108 23.77 -10.47 -6.65
C GLU A 108 23.19 -11.83 -6.26
N ARG A 109 21.89 -12.00 -6.47
CA ARG A 109 21.18 -13.25 -6.22
C ARG A 109 20.59 -13.78 -7.53
N PRO A 110 20.53 -15.10 -7.70
CA PRO A 110 20.06 -15.71 -8.95
C PRO A 110 18.62 -15.32 -9.31
N ASN A 111 17.80 -14.98 -8.31
CA ASN A 111 16.37 -14.68 -8.51
C ASN A 111 16.07 -13.17 -8.69
N ASP A 112 17.07 -12.28 -8.61
CA ASP A 112 16.86 -10.83 -8.75
C ASP A 112 16.21 -10.47 -10.10
N ILE A 113 16.59 -11.19 -11.16
CA ILE A 113 16.05 -10.99 -12.50
C ILE A 113 14.59 -11.45 -12.64
N LEU A 114 14.16 -12.43 -11.84
CA LEU A 114 12.78 -12.88 -11.80
C LEU A 114 11.92 -11.84 -11.09
N PHE A 115 12.40 -11.38 -9.93
CA PHE A 115 11.77 -10.34 -9.13
C PHE A 115 11.60 -9.02 -9.91
N GLY A 116 12.64 -8.58 -10.61
CA GLY A 116 12.63 -7.31 -11.36
C GLY A 116 11.47 -7.18 -12.35
N ARG A 117 11.01 -8.28 -12.95
CA ARG A 117 9.85 -8.27 -13.87
C ARG A 117 8.58 -7.79 -13.20
N PHE A 118 8.36 -8.18 -11.94
CA PHE A 118 7.19 -7.79 -11.17
C PHE A 118 7.39 -6.43 -10.50
N ALA A 119 8.59 -6.14 -10.00
CA ALA A 119 8.91 -4.89 -9.32
C ALA A 119 8.78 -3.65 -10.23
N TYR A 120 9.21 -3.79 -11.49
CA TYR A 120 9.21 -2.71 -12.49
C TYR A 120 8.11 -2.85 -13.54
N GLY A 121 7.38 -3.96 -13.54
CA GLY A 121 6.31 -4.23 -14.49
C GLY A 121 4.94 -3.68 -14.05
N SER A 122 3.92 -4.03 -14.82
CA SER A 122 2.51 -3.75 -14.53
C SER A 122 1.73 -5.08 -14.50
N PRO A 123 1.94 -5.94 -13.48
CA PRO A 123 1.24 -7.21 -13.39
C PRO A 123 -0.26 -7.00 -13.16
N GLU A 124 -1.07 -7.92 -13.68
CA GLU A 124 -2.43 -8.11 -13.19
C GLU A 124 -2.37 -8.66 -11.77
N MET A 125 -3.27 -8.18 -10.91
CA MET A 125 -3.34 -8.53 -9.49
C MET A 125 -4.64 -9.24 -9.19
N GLU A 126 -4.56 -10.36 -8.50
CA GLU A 126 -5.72 -11.10 -8.01
C GLU A 126 -5.47 -11.54 -6.57
N VAL A 127 -6.37 -11.17 -5.66
CA VAL A 127 -6.39 -11.70 -4.30
C VAL A 127 -7.16 -13.01 -4.28
N ASN A 128 -6.51 -14.09 -3.87
CA ASN A 128 -7.09 -15.42 -3.72
C ASN A 128 -6.88 -15.92 -2.29
N GLY A 129 -7.86 -15.66 -1.43
CA GLY A 129 -7.77 -15.95 0.00
C GLY A 129 -6.68 -15.11 0.67
N GLU A 130 -5.69 -15.78 1.27
CA GLU A 130 -4.55 -15.12 1.94
C GLU A 130 -3.39 -14.81 0.98
N ARG A 131 -3.54 -15.11 -0.30
CA ARG A 131 -2.49 -14.95 -1.32
C ARG A 131 -2.82 -13.81 -2.26
N LEU A 132 -1.79 -13.09 -2.65
CA LEU A 132 -1.82 -12.21 -3.82
C LEU A 132 -1.12 -12.93 -4.97
N ILE A 133 -1.82 -13.02 -6.10
CA ILE A 133 -1.31 -13.58 -7.34
C ILE A 133 -1.01 -12.42 -8.28
N LEU A 134 0.23 -12.38 -8.78
CA LEU A 134 0.64 -11.44 -9.81
C LEU A 134 0.84 -12.19 -11.11
N THR A 135 0.27 -11.66 -12.20
CA THR A 135 0.36 -12.27 -13.53
C THR A 135 0.92 -11.29 -14.55
N LEU A 136 1.92 -11.75 -15.30
CA LEU A 136 2.45 -11.10 -16.50
C LEU A 136 2.43 -12.13 -17.65
N PRO A 137 2.53 -11.73 -18.93
CA PRO A 137 2.59 -12.68 -20.03
C PRO A 137 3.70 -13.72 -19.84
N GLY A 138 3.31 -14.98 -19.59
CA GLY A 138 4.25 -16.10 -19.37
C GLY A 138 4.88 -16.17 -17.99
N HIS A 139 4.49 -15.31 -17.04
CA HIS A 139 5.06 -15.25 -15.70
C HIS A 139 4.00 -15.17 -14.61
N ARG A 140 4.28 -15.79 -13.48
CA ARG A 140 3.39 -15.76 -12.32
C ARG A 140 4.16 -15.70 -11.02
N ALA A 141 3.69 -14.89 -10.09
CA ALA A 141 4.20 -14.87 -8.72
C ALA A 141 3.08 -15.08 -7.71
N GLU A 142 3.42 -15.74 -6.60
CA GLU A 142 2.54 -15.89 -5.45
C GLU A 142 3.17 -15.21 -4.25
N LEU A 143 2.39 -14.37 -3.59
CA LEU A 143 2.79 -13.58 -2.44
C LEU A 143 1.84 -13.82 -1.28
N VAL A 144 2.36 -13.65 -0.07
CA VAL A 144 1.58 -13.67 1.18
C VAL A 144 1.65 -12.29 1.84
N ARG A 145 0.64 -11.96 2.65
CA ARG A 145 0.66 -10.70 3.39
C ARG A 145 1.91 -10.62 4.26
N ALA A 146 2.59 -9.48 4.23
CA ALA A 146 3.66 -9.22 5.17
C ALA A 146 3.06 -9.17 6.59
N SER A 147 3.47 -10.08 7.47
CA SER A 147 3.19 -9.94 8.90
C SER A 147 3.83 -8.64 9.41
N ARG A 148 3.08 -7.92 10.24
CA ARG A 148 3.66 -6.86 11.09
C ARG A 148 4.41 -7.58 12.21
N ASP A 149 5.69 -7.86 11.98
CA ASP A 149 6.59 -8.31 13.05
C ASP A 149 7.08 -7.11 13.86
#